data_AF-A0A0A3I7L1-F1
#
_entry.id   AF-A0A0A3I7L1-F1
#
_cell.length_a   1.000
_cell.length_b   1.000
_cell.length_c   1.000
_cell.angle_alpha   90.00
_cell.angle_beta   90.00
_cell.angle_gamma   90.00
#
_symmetry.space_group_name_H-M   'P 1'
#
loop_
_entity.id
_entity.type
_entity.pdbx_description
1 polymer ?
#
loop_
_entity_poly.entity_id
_entity_poly.type
_entity_poly.pdbx_seq_one_letter_code
_entity_poly.pdbx_strand_id
1 'polypeptide(L)'
;MDIKLNSKIILEKEFKKAMKGYSVDQVDQFLDQIMEDYDAFEKILTELRTENTRLKEELQNASRRPQPNQPVGNTNFDILKRLSNLEKHVFGSKLYE
;
A
#
# COMPACT_ATOMS: atom_id res chain seq x y z
N MET A 1 -13.23 -8.03 15.32
CA MET A 1 -14.10 -7.04 15.98
C MET A 1 -15.43 -7.12 15.25
N ASP A 2 -16.52 -7.37 15.97
CA ASP A 2 -17.83 -7.59 15.36
C ASP A 2 -18.62 -6.29 15.39
N ILE A 3 -18.90 -5.72 14.21
CA ILE A 3 -19.63 -4.45 14.07
C ILE A 3 -21.12 -4.76 13.98
N LYS A 4 -21.90 -4.30 14.96
CA LYS A 4 -23.31 -4.65 15.13
C LYS A 4 -24.30 -3.76 14.38
N LEU A 5 -23.85 -2.58 13.93
CA LEU A 5 -24.68 -1.55 13.33
C LEU A 5 -24.02 -1.04 12.06
N ASN A 6 -24.84 -0.65 11.09
CA ASN A 6 -24.45 0.10 9.90
C ASN A 6 -25.56 1.11 9.59
N SER A 7 -25.30 2.05 8.69
CA SER A 7 -26.22 3.14 8.35
C SER A 7 -27.61 2.65 7.95
N LYS A 8 -27.69 1.53 7.22
CA LYS A 8 -28.96 0.89 6.85
C LYS A 8 -29.74 0.38 8.07
N ILE A 9 -29.08 -0.35 8.97
CA ILE A 9 -29.70 -0.88 10.19
C ILE A 9 -30.20 0.27 11.08
N ILE A 10 -29.47 1.38 11.13
CA ILE A 10 -29.86 2.57 11.90
C ILE A 10 -31.10 3.22 11.28
N LEU A 11 -31.13 3.40 9.96
CA LEU A 11 -32.26 3.97 9.23
C LEU A 11 -33.55 3.14 9.39
N GLU A 12 -33.44 1.82 9.34
CA GLU A 12 -34.59 0.91 9.46
C GLU A 12 -35.02 0.67 10.93
N LYS A 13 -34.35 1.33 11.90
CA LYS A 13 -34.59 1.09 13.32
C LYS A 13 -35.85 1.80 13.81
N GLU A 14 -36.88 1.02 14.12
CA GLU A 14 -38.06 1.54 14.82
C GLU A 14 -37.95 1.40 16.34
N PHE A 15 -38.29 2.47 17.06
CA PHE A 15 -38.38 2.50 18.51
C PHE A 15 -39.83 2.46 19.00
N LYS A 16 -40.08 1.71 20.07
CA LYS A 16 -41.40 1.70 20.72
C LYS A 16 -41.65 3.04 21.40
N LYS A 17 -42.81 3.65 21.14
CA LYS A 17 -43.24 4.89 21.80
C LYS A 17 -43.71 4.57 23.23
N ALA A 18 -43.31 5.41 24.19
CA ALA A 18 -43.74 5.35 25.58
C ALA A 18 -44.27 6.71 26.04
N MET A 19 -45.14 6.74 27.05
CA MET A 19 -45.77 7.97 27.57
C MET A 19 -44.76 9.03 28.03
N LYS A 20 -43.59 8.58 28.51
CA LYS A 20 -42.41 9.43 28.73
C LYS A 20 -41.26 8.83 27.94
N GLY A 21 -40.64 9.66 27.12
CA GLY A 21 -39.51 9.27 26.28
C GLY A 21 -38.83 10.50 25.70
N TYR A 22 -37.76 10.26 24.94
CA TYR A 22 -37.09 11.31 24.17
C TYR A 22 -37.99 11.82 23.05
N SER A 23 -37.77 13.07 22.64
CA SER A 23 -38.44 13.63 21.47
C SER A 23 -37.99 12.85 20.23
N VAL A 24 -38.95 12.38 19.43
CA VAL A 24 -38.68 11.59 18.21
C VAL A 24 -37.81 12.40 17.27
N ASP A 25 -38.15 13.66 17.01
CA ASP A 25 -37.38 14.53 16.10
C ASP A 25 -35.93 14.73 16.54
N GLN A 26 -35.67 14.81 17.86
CA GLN A 26 -34.30 14.95 18.38
C GLN A 26 -33.51 13.65 18.26
N VAL A 27 -34.18 12.51 18.43
CA VAL A 27 -33.56 11.20 18.24
C VAL A 27 -33.24 11.02 16.77
N ASP A 28 -34.17 11.31 15.86
CA ASP A 28 -33.99 11.15 14.42
C ASP A 28 -32.83 12.02 13.92
N GLN A 29 -32.78 13.32 14.29
CA GLN A 29 -31.64 14.19 13.95
C GLN A 29 -30.29 13.65 14.45
N PHE A 30 -30.28 13.04 15.64
CA PHE A 30 -29.07 12.45 16.18
C PHE A 30 -28.68 11.16 15.45
N LEU A 31 -29.66 10.34 15.05
CA LEU A 31 -29.44 9.14 14.26
C LEU A 31 -28.96 9.46 12.84
N ASP A 32 -29.45 10.54 12.23
CA ASP A 32 -28.93 11.05 10.95
C ASP A 32 -27.44 11.36 11.04
N GLN A 33 -27.01 12.07 12.09
CA GLN A 33 -25.59 12.37 12.30
C GLN A 33 -24.75 11.10 12.50
N ILE A 34 -25.27 10.13 13.27
CA ILE A 34 -24.59 8.85 13.46
C ILE A 34 -24.49 8.10 12.13
N MET A 35 -25.53 8.13 11.29
CA MET A 35 -25.49 7.50 9.97
C MET A 35 -24.40 8.11 9.08
N GLU A 36 -24.30 9.45 9.05
CA GLU A 36 -23.23 10.15 8.33
C GLU A 36 -21.83 9.69 8.79
N ASP A 37 -21.63 9.56 10.10
CA ASP A 37 -20.37 9.09 10.67
C ASP A 37 -20.07 7.65 10.27
N TYR A 38 -21.06 6.76 10.28
CA TYR A 38 -20.90 5.36 9.87
C TYR A 38 -20.53 5.24 8.39
N ASP A 39 -21.14 6.05 7.51
CA ASP A 39 -20.78 6.09 6.09
C ASP A 39 -19.35 6.63 5.90
N ALA A 40 -18.96 7.65 6.66
CA ALA A 40 -17.59 8.18 6.64
C ALA A 40 -16.57 7.13 7.12
N PHE A 41 -16.88 6.38 8.18
CA PHE A 41 -16.02 5.31 8.68
C PHE A 41 -15.87 4.17 7.66
N GLU A 42 -16.95 3.74 7.00
CA GLU A 42 -16.88 2.72 5.94
C GLU A 42 -16.03 3.17 4.76
N LYS A 43 -16.15 4.44 4.36
CA LYS A 43 -15.31 5.02 3.31
C LYS A 43 -13.83 5.00 3.69
N ILE A 44 -13.48 5.52 4.87
CA ILE A 44 -12.10 5.55 5.38
C ILE A 44 -11.54 4.13 5.50
N LEU A 45 -12.34 3.20 6.02
CA LEU A 45 -11.94 1.80 6.16
C LEU A 45 -11.66 1.15 4.81
N THR A 46 -12.50 1.42 3.82
CA THR A 46 -12.33 0.92 2.44
C THR A 46 -11.06 1.49 1.81
N GLU A 47 -10.83 2.80 1.93
CA GLU A 47 -9.62 3.46 1.44
C GLU A 47 -8.36 2.86 2.09
N LEU A 48 -8.35 2.71 3.42
CA LEU A 48 -7.23 2.09 4.15
C LEU A 48 -7.00 0.63 3.73
N ARG A 49 -8.06 -0.16 3.52
CA ARG A 49 -7.95 -1.57 3.09
C ARG A 49 -7.38 -1.68 1.68
N THR A 50 -7.84 -0.83 0.77
CA THR A 50 -7.34 -0.75 -0.60
C THR A 50 -5.86 -0.36 -0.60
N GLU A 51 -5.49 0.67 0.14
CA GLU A 51 -4.09 1.11 0.24
C GLU A 51 -3.19 0.05 0.88
N ASN A 52 -3.67 -0.61 1.95
CA ASN A 52 -2.92 -1.69 2.59
C ASN A 52 -2.69 -2.87 1.64
N THR A 53 -3.69 -3.21 0.83
CA THR A 53 -3.58 -4.25 -0.20
C THR A 53 -2.55 -3.85 -1.25
N ARG A 54 -2.64 -2.63 -1.79
CA ARG A 54 -1.68 -2.09 -2.77
C ARG A 54 -0.25 -2.12 -2.24
N LEU A 55 -0.02 -1.63 -1.03
CA LEU A 55 1.32 -1.62 -0.41
C LEU A 55 1.87 -3.03 -0.18
N LYS A 56 1.01 -3.99 0.21
CA LYS A 56 1.41 -5.40 0.35
C LYS A 56 1.82 -6.02 -0.98
N GLU A 57 1.11 -5.72 -2.06
CA GLU A 57 1.45 -6.17 -3.41
C GLU A 57 2.76 -5.54 -3.90
N GLU A 58 2.97 -4.24 -3.67
CA GLU A 58 4.23 -3.56 -3.98
C GLU A 58 5.41 -4.16 -3.22
N LEU A 59 5.25 -4.45 -1.92
CA LEU A 59 6.27 -5.13 -1.11
C LEU A 59 6.57 -6.54 -1.61
N GLN A 60 5.54 -7.30 -1.99
CA GLN A 60 5.71 -8.65 -2.55
C GLN A 60 6.46 -8.60 -3.89
N ASN A 61 6.14 -7.64 -4.75
CA ASN A 61 6.80 -7.45 -6.04
C ASN A 61 8.25 -6.93 -5.88
N ALA A 62 8.50 -6.08 -4.89
CA ALA A 62 9.85 -5.63 -4.54
C ALA A 62 10.71 -6.77 -3.99
N SER A 63 10.14 -7.66 -3.17
CA SER A 63 10.80 -8.86 -2.65
C SER A 63 11.05 -9.93 -3.71
N ARG A 64 10.23 -9.94 -4.78
CA ARG A 64 10.40 -10.81 -5.96
C ARG A 64 11.36 -10.26 -7.01
N ARG A 65 11.85 -9.02 -6.88
CA ARG A 65 13.03 -8.63 -7.66
C ARG A 65 14.16 -9.54 -7.19
N PRO A 66 14.76 -10.38 -8.07
CA PRO A 66 15.98 -11.04 -7.68
C PRO A 66 16.90 -9.93 -7.21
N GLN A 67 17.45 -10.04 -5.99
CA GLN A 67 18.68 -9.35 -5.69
C GLN A 67 19.55 -9.54 -6.93
N PRO A 68 20.15 -8.48 -7.50
CA PRO A 68 21.27 -8.74 -8.38
C PRO A 68 22.23 -9.54 -7.52
N ASN A 69 22.23 -10.86 -7.70
CA ASN A 69 23.35 -11.73 -7.43
C ASN A 69 24.42 -11.07 -8.28
N GLN A 70 25.11 -10.08 -7.71
CA GLN A 70 26.29 -9.54 -8.32
C GLN A 70 27.19 -10.77 -8.45
N PRO A 71 27.50 -11.26 -9.65
CA PRO A 71 28.63 -12.12 -9.79
C PRO A 71 29.81 -11.16 -9.62
N VAL A 72 30.21 -10.94 -8.36
CA VAL A 72 31.39 -10.12 -8.01
C VAL A 72 32.67 -10.68 -8.67
N GLY A 73 32.60 -11.84 -9.33
CA GLY A 73 33.66 -12.42 -10.14
C GLY A 73 33.68 -12.02 -11.63
N ASN A 74 32.54 -11.72 -12.28
CA ASN A 74 32.52 -11.58 -13.74
C ASN A 74 32.83 -10.16 -14.22
N THR A 75 32.35 -9.13 -13.50
CA THR A 75 32.67 -7.73 -13.84
C THR A 75 34.15 -7.44 -13.65
N ASN A 76 34.80 -8.00 -12.62
CA ASN A 76 36.23 -7.82 -12.41
C ASN A 76 37.05 -8.42 -13.56
N PHE A 77 36.67 -9.61 -14.06
CA PHE A 77 37.32 -10.20 -15.23
C PHE A 77 37.11 -9.37 -16.51
N ASP A 78 35.89 -8.91 -16.76
CA ASP A 78 35.58 -8.11 -17.95
C ASP A 78 36.25 -6.73 -17.91
N ILE A 79 36.35 -6.11 -16.73
CA ILE A 79 37.10 -4.87 -16.50
C ILE A 79 38.58 -5.10 -16.76
N LEU A 80 39.18 -6.16 -16.21
CA LEU A 80 40.59 -6.50 -16.43
C LEU A 80 40.89 -6.82 -17.90
N LYS A 81 40.00 -7.54 -18.59
CA LYS A 81 40.13 -7.84 -20.02
C LYS A 81 40.04 -6.57 -20.87
N ARG A 82 39.15 -5.64 -20.51
CA ARG A 82 39.02 -4.35 -21.20
C ARG A 82 40.22 -3.45 -20.95
N LEU A 83 40.74 -3.39 -19.72
CA LEU A 83 42.00 -2.70 -19.41
C LEU A 83 43.16 -3.31 -20.19
N SER A 84 43.33 -4.64 -20.19
CA SER A 84 44.39 -5.32 -20.93
C SER A 84 44.35 -5.04 -22.43
N ASN A 85 43.15 -5.01 -23.03
CA ASN A 85 42.99 -4.64 -24.43
C ASN A 85 43.35 -3.17 -24.70
N LEU A 86 42.99 -2.26 -23.79
CA LEU A 86 43.37 -0.84 -23.86
C LEU A 86 44.88 -0.66 -23.72
N GLU A 87 45.52 -1.34 -22.78
CA GLU A 87 46.98 -1.33 -22.60
C GLU A 87 47.68 -1.88 -23.84
N LYS A 88 47.23 -3.00 -24.40
CA LYS A 88 47.79 -3.53 -25.65
C LYS A 88 47.61 -2.56 -26.82
N HIS A 89 46.51 -1.82 -26.88
CA HIS A 89 46.28 -0.85 -27.96
C HIS A 89 47.11 0.43 -27.78
N VAL A 90 47.27 0.91 -26.55
CA VAL A 90 47.99 2.15 -26.22
C VAL A 90 49.51 1.94 -26.13
N PHE A 91 49.96 0.77 -25.68
CA PHE A 91 51.37 0.43 -25.47
C PHE A 91 51.90 -0.63 -26.45
N GLY A 92 51.05 -1.26 -27.26
CA GLY A 92 51.48 -2.25 -28.25
C GLY A 92 52.42 -1.69 -29.32
N SER A 93 52.39 -0.37 -29.55
CA SER A 93 53.33 0.36 -30.41
C SER A 93 54.61 0.82 -29.69
N LYS A 94 54.75 0.59 -28.37
CA LYS A 94 55.93 0.96 -27.56
C LYS A 94 56.73 -0.22 -27.01
N LEU A 95 56.29 -1.45 -27.23
CA LEU A 95 57.00 -2.67 -26.79
C LEU A 95 57.88 -3.30 -27.90
N TYR A 96 58.00 -2.65 -29.07
CA TYR A 96 58.81 -3.12 -30.19
C TYR A 96 59.79 -2.05 -30.74
N GLU A 97 60.15 -1.04 -29.93
CA GLU A 97 61.37 -0.24 -30.13
C GLU A 97 62.40 -0.58 -29.04
#